data_AF-A0A2M7AUI3-F1
#
_entry.id   AF-A0A2M7AUI3-F1
#
_cell.length_a   1.000
_cell.length_b   1.000
_cell.length_c   1.000
_cell.angle_alpha   90.00
_cell.angle_beta   90.00
_cell.angle_gamma   90.00
#
_symmetry.space_group_name_H-M   'P 1'
#
loop_
_entity.id
_entity.type
_entity.pdbx_description
1 polymer ?
#
loop_
_entity_poly.entity_id
_entity_poly.type
_entity_poly.pdbx_seq_one_letter_code
_entity_poly.pdbx_strand_id
1 'polypeptide(L)'
;MKLTTNIKPKIGLWKFLPKIISTKTAQCIYPFIFLPEDIYKDLISLTPKPESVAVLLHEKVHLERQKRKGIILWIILYIISPKFRLNEELLAFKEQIKYLKKLNLTLDLELRAKRLSSWLYLWCISYKKALLELKKL
;
A
#
# COMPACT_ATOMS: atom_id res chain seq x y z
N MET A 1 -10.24 -2.32 -16.25
CA MET A 1 -9.12 -3.32 -16.22
C MET A 1 -9.65 -4.65 -15.68
N LYS A 2 -9.21 -5.82 -16.17
CA LYS A 2 -9.64 -7.11 -15.61
C LYS A 2 -8.89 -7.40 -14.31
N LEU A 3 -9.58 -7.30 -13.17
CA LEU A 3 -9.02 -7.63 -11.87
C LEU A 3 -8.96 -9.16 -11.67
N THR A 4 -7.94 -9.63 -10.96
CA THR A 4 -7.82 -11.02 -10.56
C THR A 4 -8.72 -11.33 -9.37
N THR A 5 -9.10 -12.60 -9.19
CA THR A 5 -10.06 -13.05 -8.16
C THR A 5 -9.60 -12.80 -6.72
N ASN A 6 -8.30 -12.61 -6.51
CA ASN A 6 -7.68 -12.31 -5.22
C ASN A 6 -7.68 -10.82 -4.84
N ILE A 7 -8.17 -9.94 -5.71
CA ILE A 7 -8.38 -8.52 -5.38
C ILE A 7 -9.83 -8.35 -4.91
N LYS A 8 -10.01 -7.86 -3.68
CA LYS A 8 -11.32 -7.77 -3.02
C LYS A 8 -11.59 -6.35 -2.50
N PRO A 9 -12.84 -5.87 -2.56
CA PRO A 9 -13.22 -4.62 -1.92
C PRO A 9 -13.43 -4.79 -0.41
N LYS A 10 -13.14 -3.74 0.36
CA LYS A 10 -13.43 -3.65 1.80
C LYS A 10 -14.88 -3.22 2.06
N ILE A 11 -15.82 -4.13 1.79
CA ILE A 11 -17.28 -3.89 1.95
C ILE A 11 -17.88 -4.74 3.09
N GLY A 12 -19.12 -4.42 3.49
CA GLY A 12 -19.89 -5.23 4.44
C GLY A 12 -19.24 -5.34 5.82
N LEU A 13 -18.87 -6.56 6.22
CA LEU A 13 -18.29 -6.90 7.53
C LEU A 13 -17.02 -6.10 7.88
N TRP A 14 -16.28 -5.62 6.86
CA TRP A 14 -15.14 -4.73 7.04
C TRP A 14 -15.49 -3.42 7.78
N LYS A 15 -16.75 -2.97 7.71
CA LYS A 15 -17.24 -1.77 8.41
C LYS A 15 -17.39 -1.99 9.92
N PHE A 16 -17.48 -3.25 10.36
CA PHE A 16 -17.64 -3.65 11.75
C PHE A 16 -16.33 -4.09 12.40
N LEU A 17 -15.23 -4.17 11.62
CA LEU A 17 -13.92 -4.43 12.18
C LEU A 17 -13.49 -3.29 13.11
N PRO A 18 -12.66 -3.56 14.13
CA PRO A 18 -12.14 -2.53 15.02
C PRO A 18 -11.55 -1.37 14.23
N LYS A 19 -11.77 -0.12 14.67
CA LYS A 19 -11.29 1.10 13.99
C LYS A 19 -9.77 1.14 13.73
N ILE A 20 -9.01 0.25 14.38
CA ILE A 20 -7.59 0.00 14.16
C ILE A 20 -7.34 -0.51 12.73
N ILE A 21 -8.29 -1.26 12.13
CA ILE A 21 -8.22 -1.73 10.75
C ILE A 21 -8.86 -0.67 9.85
N SER A 22 -8.01 0.15 9.22
CA SER A 22 -8.47 1.22 8.31
C SER A 22 -9.21 0.66 7.09
N THR A 23 -10.45 1.11 6.91
CA THR A 23 -11.24 0.88 5.69
C THR A 23 -10.87 1.82 4.55
N LYS A 24 -10.09 2.87 4.84
CA LYS A 24 -9.71 3.94 3.89
C LYS A 24 -8.33 3.73 3.23
N THR A 25 -7.63 2.66 3.61
CA THR A 25 -6.31 2.33 3.04
C THR A 25 -6.35 0.96 2.39
N ALA A 26 -5.60 0.80 1.31
CA ALA A 26 -5.35 -0.52 0.74
C ALA A 26 -4.45 -1.34 1.67
N GLN A 27 -4.62 -2.66 1.62
CA GLN A 27 -3.85 -3.61 2.43
C GLN A 27 -3.65 -4.91 1.66
N CYS A 28 -2.45 -5.46 1.73
CA CYS A 28 -2.13 -6.78 1.20
C CYS A 28 -1.96 -7.79 2.34
N ILE A 29 -2.78 -8.84 2.32
CA ILE A 29 -2.69 -9.99 3.23
C ILE A 29 -2.71 -11.23 2.34
N TYR A 30 -1.53 -11.79 2.05
CA TYR A 30 -1.38 -12.90 1.12
C TYR A 30 -2.41 -14.02 1.38
N PRO A 31 -3.10 -14.53 0.33
CA PRO A 31 -2.90 -14.23 -1.09
C PRO A 31 -3.75 -13.06 -1.64
N PHE A 32 -4.39 -12.27 -0.77
CA PHE A 32 -5.39 -11.28 -1.15
C PHE A 32 -4.90 -9.83 -1.06
N ILE A 33 -5.42 -9.00 -1.96
CA ILE A 33 -5.30 -7.54 -1.90
C ILE A 33 -6.68 -6.96 -1.59
N PHE A 34 -6.77 -6.22 -0.50
CA PHE A 34 -8.01 -5.58 -0.04
C PHE A 34 -7.96 -4.08 -0.31
N LEU A 35 -8.87 -3.59 -1.14
CA LEU A 35 -8.93 -2.19 -1.56
C LEU A 35 -10.12 -1.47 -0.93
N PRO A 36 -9.98 -0.18 -0.59
CA PRO A 36 -11.11 0.70 -0.35
C PRO A 36 -12.16 0.61 -1.46
N GLU A 37 -13.43 0.74 -1.10
CA GLU A 37 -14.56 0.52 -2.02
C GLU A 37 -14.52 1.47 -3.23
N ASP A 38 -14.14 2.72 -3.02
CA ASP A 38 -13.96 3.75 -4.05
C ASP A 38 -12.85 3.37 -5.05
N ILE A 39 -11.70 2.95 -4.54
CA ILE A 39 -10.58 2.49 -5.38
C ILE A 39 -10.97 1.23 -6.16
N TYR A 40 -11.64 0.28 -5.53
CA TYR A 40 -12.07 -0.95 -6.20
C TYR A 40 -13.06 -0.66 -7.34
N LYS A 41 -14.09 0.18 -7.09
CA LYS A 41 -15.07 0.59 -8.09
C LYS A 41 -14.41 1.34 -9.25
N ASP A 42 -13.46 2.22 -8.95
CA ASP A 42 -12.71 2.94 -9.97
C ASP A 42 -11.89 1.99 -10.87
N LEU A 43 -11.23 0.99 -10.30
CA LEU A 43 -10.41 0.01 -11.04
C LEU A 43 -11.19 -0.89 -12.01
N ILE A 44 -12.46 -1.19 -11.69
CA ILE A 44 -13.34 -2.00 -12.55
C ILE A 44 -14.07 -1.16 -13.60
N SER A 45 -13.96 0.18 -13.54
CA SER A 45 -14.51 1.06 -14.56
C SER A 45 -13.80 0.89 -15.91
N LEU A 46 -14.41 1.43 -16.98
CA LEU A 46 -13.84 1.40 -18.33
C LEU A 46 -12.49 2.13 -18.39
N THR A 47 -12.37 3.25 -17.68
CA THR A 47 -11.19 4.13 -17.68
C THR A 47 -10.79 4.45 -16.25
N PRO A 48 -10.08 3.53 -15.56
CA PRO A 48 -9.69 3.73 -14.16
C PRO A 48 -8.71 4.89 -14.02
N LYS A 49 -8.79 5.61 -12.91
CA LYS A 49 -7.88 6.71 -12.61
C LYS A 49 -6.46 6.17 -12.41
N PRO A 50 -5.44 6.87 -12.92
CA PRO A 50 -4.04 6.50 -12.70
C PRO A 50 -3.70 6.29 -11.22
N GLU A 51 -4.26 7.09 -10.31
CA GLU A 51 -4.00 6.99 -8.88
C GLU A 51 -4.46 5.66 -8.29
N SER A 52 -5.64 5.16 -8.72
CA SER A 52 -6.16 3.87 -8.29
C SER A 52 -5.30 2.73 -8.81
N VAL A 53 -4.85 2.82 -10.07
CA VAL A 53 -3.92 1.84 -10.66
C VAL A 53 -2.59 1.85 -9.91
N ALA A 54 -2.09 3.04 -9.57
CA ALA A 54 -0.85 3.21 -8.82
C ALA A 54 -0.94 2.59 -7.42
N VAL A 55 -2.08 2.74 -6.73
CA VAL A 55 -2.34 2.05 -5.45
C VAL A 55 -2.34 0.52 -5.63
N LEU A 56 -2.97 -0.01 -6.68
CA LEU A 56 -2.94 -1.45 -6.91
C LEU A 56 -1.51 -1.97 -7.17
N LEU A 57 -0.70 -1.21 -7.93
CA LEU A 57 0.69 -1.57 -8.18
C LEU A 57 1.52 -1.61 -6.89
N HIS A 58 1.29 -0.67 -5.97
CA HIS A 58 1.90 -0.69 -4.64
C HIS A 58 1.56 -2.00 -3.90
N GLU A 59 0.28 -2.37 -3.81
CA GLU A 59 -0.12 -3.60 -3.10
C GLU A 59 0.38 -4.89 -3.78
N LYS A 60 0.52 -4.89 -5.11
CA LYS A 60 1.11 -6.01 -5.84
C LYS A 60 2.57 -6.24 -5.47
N VAL A 61 3.33 -5.18 -5.16
CA VAL A 61 4.70 -5.33 -4.65
C VAL A 61 4.67 -6.08 -3.32
N HIS A 62 3.81 -5.69 -2.37
CA HIS A 62 3.65 -6.39 -1.10
C HIS A 62 3.25 -7.86 -1.28
N LEU A 63 2.33 -8.15 -2.21
CA LEU A 63 1.90 -9.53 -2.49
C LEU A 63 3.08 -10.40 -2.95
N GLU A 64 3.88 -9.89 -3.89
CA GLU A 64 5.05 -10.60 -4.41
C GLU A 64 6.16 -10.74 -3.36
N ARG A 65 6.36 -9.72 -2.50
CA ARG A 65 7.32 -9.77 -1.40
C ARG A 65 6.93 -10.79 -0.34
N GLN A 66 5.65 -10.82 0.06
CA GLN A 66 5.10 -11.81 0.99
C GLN A 66 5.24 -13.23 0.44
N LYS A 67 4.93 -13.43 -0.85
CA LYS A 67 5.11 -14.72 -1.54
C LYS A 67 6.57 -15.17 -1.56
N ARG A 68 7.50 -14.30 -1.95
CA ARG A 68 8.93 -14.64 -2.05
C ARG A 68 9.60 -14.90 -0.71
N LYS A 69 9.25 -14.13 0.33
CA LYS A 69 9.86 -14.24 1.66
C LYS A 69 9.26 -15.41 2.47
N GLY A 70 8.04 -15.82 2.15
CA GLY A 70 7.23 -16.68 2.99
C GLY A 70 6.43 -15.85 4.01
N ILE A 71 5.12 -16.06 4.06
CA ILE A 71 4.19 -15.22 4.83
C ILE A 71 4.52 -15.16 6.32
N ILE A 72 4.90 -16.29 6.93
CA ILE A 72 5.21 -16.38 8.37
C ILE A 72 6.42 -15.50 8.69
N LEU A 73 7.53 -15.68 7.96
CA LEU A 73 8.74 -14.91 8.16
C LEU A 73 8.50 -13.42 7.85
N TRP A 74 7.72 -13.12 6.81
CA TRP A 74 7.38 -11.75 6.46
C TRP A 74 6.62 -11.04 7.59
N ILE A 75 5.59 -11.69 8.16
CA ILE A 75 4.80 -11.13 9.27
C ILE A 75 5.69 -10.89 10.50
N ILE A 76 6.52 -11.85 10.88
CA ILE A 76 7.43 -11.71 12.03
C ILE A 76 8.34 -10.49 11.83
N LEU A 77 9.02 -10.39 10.68
CA LEU A 77 9.90 -9.26 10.37
C LEU A 77 9.13 -7.93 10.34
N TYR A 78 7.91 -7.93 9.80
CA TYR A 78 7.07 -6.74 9.74
C TYR A 78 6.69 -6.25 11.15
N ILE A 79 6.45 -7.13 12.11
CA ILE A 79 6.11 -6.73 13.49
C ILE A 79 7.35 -6.22 14.23
N ILE A 80 8.48 -6.93 14.15
CA ILE A 80 9.63 -6.66 15.02
C ILE A 80 10.63 -5.65 14.46
N SER A 81 10.66 -5.41 13.15
CA SER A 81 11.70 -4.59 12.51
C SER A 81 11.13 -3.35 11.81
N PRO A 82 11.26 -2.15 12.42
CA PRO A 82 10.92 -0.89 11.76
C PRO A 82 11.66 -0.69 10.44
N LYS A 83 12.92 -1.11 10.37
CA LYS A 83 13.75 -1.06 9.15
C LYS A 83 13.16 -1.94 8.05
N PHE A 84 12.68 -3.14 8.39
CA PHE A 84 12.02 -4.01 7.43
C PHE A 84 10.73 -3.37 6.91
N ARG A 85 9.85 -2.88 7.79
CA ARG A 85 8.61 -2.18 7.40
C ARG A 85 8.89 -1.03 6.43
N LEU A 86 9.85 -0.18 6.78
CA LEU A 86 10.23 0.95 5.94
C LEU A 86 10.71 0.51 4.56
N ASN A 87 11.57 -0.51 4.50
CA ASN A 87 12.08 -1.01 3.22
C ASN A 87 10.97 -1.60 2.33
N GLU A 88 10.00 -2.33 2.91
CA GLU A 88 8.85 -2.84 2.16
C GLU A 88 8.04 -1.69 1.53
N GLU A 89 7.73 -0.67 2.32
CA GLU A 89 6.98 0.49 1.85
C GLU A 89 7.74 1.29 0.79
N LEU A 90 9.05 1.51 0.96
CA LEU A 90 9.88 2.21 -0.04
C LEU A 90 9.95 1.46 -1.37
N LEU A 91 10.04 0.13 -1.34
CA LEU A 91 9.99 -0.70 -2.56
C LEU A 91 8.65 -0.55 -3.27
N ALA A 92 7.55 -0.57 -2.52
CA ALA A 92 6.20 -0.42 -3.07
C ALA A 92 5.96 1.01 -3.60
N PHE A 93 6.41 2.05 -2.89
CA PHE A 93 6.37 3.44 -3.37
C PHE A 93 7.22 3.67 -4.61
N LYS A 94 8.37 3.02 -4.74
CA LYS A 94 9.23 3.14 -5.93
C LYS A 94 8.48 2.73 -7.19
N GLU A 95 7.79 1.59 -7.19
CA GLU A 95 7.00 1.16 -8.36
C GLU A 95 5.77 2.05 -8.58
N GLN A 96 5.12 2.51 -7.51
CA GLN A 96 4.01 3.46 -7.59
C GLN A 96 4.43 4.78 -8.26
N ILE A 97 5.52 5.38 -7.80
CA ILE A 97 6.08 6.64 -8.32
C ILE A 97 6.54 6.46 -9.77
N LYS A 98 7.21 5.35 -10.09
CA LYS A 98 7.65 5.03 -11.44
C LYS A 98 6.48 4.98 -12.44
N TYR A 99 5.34 4.41 -12.03
CA TYR A 99 4.14 4.39 -12.87
C TYR A 99 3.56 5.80 -13.06
N LEU A 100 3.39 6.58 -11.99
CA LEU A 100 2.83 7.93 -12.06
C LEU A 100 3.72 8.89 -12.89
N LYS A 101 5.05 8.81 -12.73
CA LYS A 101 6.01 9.61 -13.50
C LYS A 101 5.85 9.40 -15.01
N LYS A 102 5.55 8.17 -15.48
CA LYS A 102 5.30 7.89 -16.91
C LYS A 102 4.07 8.60 -17.48
N LEU A 103 3.17 9.03 -16.61
CA LEU A 103 1.94 9.74 -16.95
C LEU A 103 2.03 11.24 -16.64
N ASN A 104 3.22 11.75 -16.31
CA ASN A 104 3.45 13.12 -15.83
C ASN A 104 2.63 13.48 -14.57
N LEU A 105 2.36 12.49 -13.71
CA LEU A 105 1.67 12.66 -12.45
C LEU A 105 2.64 12.53 -11.27
N THR A 106 2.28 13.13 -10.14
CA THR A 106 3.07 13.13 -8.91
C THR A 106 2.35 12.42 -7.77
N LEU A 107 3.12 11.95 -6.80
CA LEU A 107 2.61 11.38 -5.55
C LEU A 107 2.75 12.41 -4.44
N ASP A 108 1.71 12.60 -3.62
CA ASP A 108 1.78 13.44 -2.42
C ASP A 108 2.71 12.80 -1.38
N LEU A 109 3.99 13.19 -1.40
CA LEU A 109 5.02 12.66 -0.52
C LEU A 109 4.83 13.06 0.94
N GLU A 110 4.22 14.21 1.21
CA GLU A 110 3.97 14.65 2.59
C GLU A 110 2.93 13.78 3.26
N LEU A 111 1.84 13.46 2.55
CA LEU A 111 0.83 12.54 3.05
C LEU A 111 1.42 11.15 3.30
N ARG A 112 2.31 10.66 2.41
CA ARG A 112 2.99 9.37 2.61
C ARG A 112 3.94 9.39 3.80
N ALA A 113 4.72 10.45 3.96
CA ALA A 113 5.61 10.63 5.11
C ALA A 113 4.82 10.67 6.43
N LYS A 114 3.69 11.40 6.48
CA LYS A 114 2.79 11.43 7.65
C LYS A 114 2.31 10.03 8.01
N ARG A 115 1.85 9.25 7.02
CA ARG A 115 1.39 7.88 7.22
C ARG A 115 2.51 6.98 7.74
N LEU A 116 3.67 6.94 7.10
CA LEU A 116 4.82 6.14 7.53
C LEU A 116 5.25 6.45 8.98
N SER A 117 5.13 7.71 9.39
CA SER A 117 5.45 8.14 10.75
C SER A 117 4.33 7.92 11.79
N SER A 118 3.18 7.39 11.37
CA SER A 118 2.02 7.20 12.24
C SER A 118 1.93 5.80 12.82
N TRP A 119 1.00 5.62 13.76
CA TRP A 119 0.63 4.33 14.34
C TRP A 119 0.25 3.27 13.30
N LEU A 120 -0.24 3.69 12.12
CA LEU A 120 -0.62 2.79 11.03
C LEU A 120 0.55 1.89 10.60
N TYR A 121 1.78 2.42 10.67
CA TYR A 121 3.01 1.69 10.36
C TYR A 121 3.86 1.44 11.62
N LEU A 122 3.22 1.45 12.79
CA LEU A 122 3.86 1.27 14.09
C LEU A 122 5.02 2.24 14.30
N TRP A 123 4.80 3.52 13.95
CA TRP A 123 5.77 4.62 14.05
C TRP A 123 7.16 4.25 13.50
N CYS A 124 7.20 3.60 12.32
CA CYS A 124 8.43 2.96 11.83
C CYS A 124 9.60 3.93 11.58
N ILE A 125 9.31 5.21 11.34
CA ILE A 125 10.30 6.26 11.07
C ILE A 125 9.76 7.63 11.47
N SER A 126 10.62 8.62 11.76
CA SER A 126 10.17 9.99 11.97
C SER A 126 9.73 10.65 10.66
N TYR A 127 8.76 11.56 10.73
CA TYR A 127 8.24 12.28 9.56
C TYR A 127 9.33 12.89 8.67
N LYS A 128 10.28 13.62 9.28
CA LYS A 128 11.38 14.28 8.57
C LYS A 128 12.24 13.27 7.79
N LYS A 129 12.57 12.13 8.42
CA LYS A 129 13.35 11.07 7.77
C LYS A 129 12.54 10.37 6.68
N ALA A 130 11.25 10.10 6.91
CA ALA A 130 10.36 9.49 5.93
C ALA A 130 10.27 10.33 4.64
N LEU A 131 10.09 11.64 4.79
CA LEU A 131 10.03 12.57 3.67
C LEU A 131 11.35 12.61 2.89
N LEU A 132 12.49 12.59 3.59
CA LEU A 132 13.80 12.53 2.97
C LEU A 132 14.00 11.25 2.15
N GLU A 133 13.63 10.08 2.68
CA GLU A 133 13.75 8.82 1.94
C GLU A 133 12.81 8.78 0.71
N LEU A 134 11.57 9.26 0.85
CA LEU A 134 10.61 9.31 -0.26
C LEU A 134 11.07 10.23 -1.40
N LYS A 135 11.75 11.35 -1.08
CA LYS A 135 12.28 12.28 -2.10
C LYS A 135 13.43 11.70 -2.92
N LYS A 136 14.04 10.60 -2.50
CA LYS A 136 15.12 9.92 -3.24
C LYS A 136 14.59 8.94 -4.30
N LEU A 137 13.27 8.73 -4.39
CA LEU A 137 12.60 7.80 -5.31
C LEU A 137 12.22 8.46 -6.65
#